data_AF-A0AAD7W0H3-F1
#
_entry.id   AF-A0AAD7W0H3-F1
#
_cell.length_a   1.000
_cell.length_b   1.000
_cell.length_c   1.000
_cell.angle_alpha   90.00
_cell.angle_beta   90.00
_cell.angle_gamma   90.00
#
_symmetry.space_group_name_H-M   'P 1'
#
loop_
_entity.id
_entity.type
_entity.pdbx_description
1 polymer ?
#
loop_
_entity_poly.entity_id
_entity_poly.type
_entity_poly.pdbx_seq_one_letter_code
_entity_poly.pdbx_strand_id
1 'polypeptide(L)'
;MNVSDASHMGGVWERQIRTVRSVMSSVLTQATGRLDDTSLRTFFYEAMSIVNNRPLTTDTINDPKSVEPLTPNHFLTMKTSVPLPPPGNFVEEDLYGRKRWRRVQYLTERFWSRWRKEYLTNISLRQRWLVPRRNIHVGDVVIVKEDNVPRNEWKLARVVETSEDDDGLVRKVKLQIGQSNLNSKGKFLSLEDVASLVGPSQLTCKVVWSWLQAHGVDDCRTASTPVVRGILLLINDQRFLKGLPSLGFLNLRLFKLQGQGLFDVTEGCHLGCLDEQVEGKGFCAAPSWDPVTGWGTPNYPALLAALLD
;
A
#
# COMPACT_ATOMS: atom_id res chain seq x y z
N MET A 1 -5.59 30.25 -9.11
CA MET A 1 -6.19 31.54 -8.71
C MET A 1 -7.63 31.51 -9.18
N ASN A 2 -8.60 31.56 -8.26
CA ASN A 2 -10.02 31.54 -8.64
C ASN A 2 -10.43 32.98 -8.96
N VAL A 3 -10.89 33.25 -10.18
CA VAL A 3 -11.38 34.59 -10.57
C VAL A 3 -12.77 34.78 -9.95
N SER A 4 -13.00 35.90 -9.26
CA SER A 4 -14.16 36.14 -8.39
C SER A 4 -15.53 35.97 -9.07
N ASP A 5 -15.61 36.08 -10.40
CA ASP A 5 -16.86 36.12 -11.15
C ASP A 5 -16.97 35.09 -12.28
N ALA A 6 -16.09 34.07 -12.28
CA ALA A 6 -16.06 33.04 -13.31
C ALA A 6 -16.33 31.64 -12.73
N SER A 7 -17.56 31.39 -12.25
CA SER A 7 -17.99 30.08 -11.73
C SER A 7 -17.76 28.92 -12.72
N HIS A 8 -17.73 29.22 -14.02
CA HIS A 8 -17.42 28.25 -15.07
C HIS A 8 -15.95 27.80 -15.08
N MET A 9 -14.99 28.65 -14.66
CA MET A 9 -13.58 28.27 -14.56
C MET A 9 -13.34 27.21 -13.47
N GLY A 10 -14.21 27.17 -12.44
CA GLY A 10 -14.14 26.19 -11.35
C GLY A 10 -15.11 25.01 -11.44
N GLY A 11 -15.93 24.95 -12.47
CA GLY A 11 -17.04 24.02 -12.54
C GLY A 11 -16.64 22.53 -12.47
N VAL A 12 -15.43 22.17 -12.88
CA VAL A 12 -14.95 20.77 -12.84
C VAL A 12 -14.67 20.31 -11.41
N TRP A 13 -13.86 21.05 -10.65
CA TRP A 13 -13.57 20.68 -9.26
C TRP A 13 -14.76 20.96 -8.33
N GLU A 14 -15.58 21.98 -8.58
CA GLU A 14 -16.80 22.22 -7.80
C GLU A 14 -17.81 21.08 -7.95
N ARG A 15 -17.99 20.56 -9.18
CA ARG A 15 -18.79 19.35 -9.40
C ARG A 15 -18.21 18.17 -8.62
N GLN A 16 -16.89 18.01 -8.65
CA GLN A 16 -16.22 16.94 -7.91
C GLN A 16 -16.44 17.06 -6.39
N ILE A 17 -16.27 18.26 -5.82
CA ILE A 17 -16.53 18.55 -4.41
C ILE A 17 -17.98 18.24 -4.05
N ARG A 18 -18.93 18.62 -4.91
CA ARG A 18 -20.35 18.32 -4.71
C ARG A 18 -20.61 16.82 -4.65
N THR A 19 -20.02 16.04 -5.56
CA THR A 19 -20.13 14.57 -5.55
C THR A 19 -19.53 13.98 -4.28
N VAL A 20 -18.31 14.38 -3.89
CA VAL A 20 -17.67 13.88 -2.66
C VAL A 20 -18.55 14.18 -1.44
N ARG A 21 -19.06 15.41 -1.31
CA ARG A 21 -19.93 15.81 -0.20
C ARG A 21 -21.23 15.01 -0.20
N SER A 22 -21.86 14.79 -1.34
CA SER A 22 -23.10 14.02 -1.46
C SER A 22 -22.92 12.57 -1.01
N VAL A 23 -21.90 11.89 -1.53
CA VAL A 23 -21.56 10.52 -1.14
C VAL A 23 -21.24 10.45 0.35
N MET A 24 -20.41 11.36 0.83
CA MET A 24 -19.96 11.40 2.22
C MET A 24 -21.12 11.63 3.19
N SER A 25 -22.01 12.59 2.92
CA SER A 25 -23.21 12.82 3.72
C SER A 25 -24.05 11.54 3.82
N SER A 26 -24.26 10.85 2.70
CA SER A 26 -25.09 9.64 2.69
C SER A 26 -24.45 8.44 3.42
N VAL A 27 -23.12 8.36 3.45
CA VAL A 27 -22.37 7.35 4.24
C VAL A 27 -22.41 7.71 5.73
N LEU A 28 -22.19 8.98 6.09
CA LEU A 28 -22.18 9.42 7.49
C LEU A 28 -23.54 9.31 8.16
N THR A 29 -24.65 9.49 7.43
CA THR A 29 -26.00 9.29 7.98
C THR A 29 -26.21 7.86 8.51
N GLN A 30 -25.56 6.85 7.90
CA GLN A 30 -25.62 5.45 8.37
C GLN A 30 -24.88 5.28 9.72
N ALA A 31 -23.91 6.13 10.02
CA ALA A 31 -23.06 6.07 11.22
C ALA A 31 -23.35 7.18 12.24
N THR A 32 -24.54 7.80 12.20
CA THR A 32 -24.91 8.91 13.09
C THR A 32 -24.67 8.57 14.56
N GLY A 33 -23.85 9.39 15.24
CA GLY A 33 -23.50 9.21 16.65
C GLY A 33 -22.55 8.04 16.97
N ARG A 34 -22.00 7.36 15.96
CA ARG A 34 -21.16 6.15 16.14
C ARG A 34 -19.67 6.35 15.89
N LEU A 35 -19.28 7.51 15.37
CA LEU A 35 -17.90 7.90 15.10
C LEU A 35 -17.45 8.95 16.12
N ASP A 36 -16.34 8.67 16.80
CA ASP A 36 -15.58 9.67 17.53
C ASP A 36 -14.68 10.48 16.57
N ASP A 37 -14.12 11.58 17.06
CA ASP A 37 -13.26 12.48 16.26
C ASP A 37 -12.12 11.74 15.56
N THR A 38 -11.49 10.79 16.26
CA THR A 38 -10.39 10.01 15.70
C THR A 38 -10.84 9.09 14.56
N SER A 39 -11.96 8.38 14.72
CA SER A 39 -12.51 7.52 13.66
C SER A 39 -13.01 8.32 12.47
N LEU A 40 -13.64 9.48 12.71
CA LEU A 40 -14.10 10.37 11.65
C LEU A 40 -12.93 10.93 10.83
N ARG A 41 -11.88 11.40 11.51
CA ARG A 41 -10.66 11.88 10.85
C ARG A 41 -10.00 10.78 10.03
N THR A 42 -9.93 9.56 10.57
CA THR A 42 -9.37 8.40 9.86
C THR A 42 -10.18 8.09 8.59
N PHE A 43 -11.50 8.09 8.69
CA PHE A 43 -12.39 7.93 7.54
C PHE A 43 -12.15 9.01 6.47
N PHE A 44 -11.97 10.27 6.85
CA PHE A 44 -11.66 11.34 5.89
C PHE A 44 -10.32 11.15 5.18
N TYR A 45 -9.27 10.69 5.87
CA TYR A 45 -8.00 10.38 5.22
C TYR A 45 -8.13 9.23 4.21
N GLU A 46 -8.88 8.19 4.56
CA GLU A 46 -9.16 7.07 3.65
C GLU A 46 -9.98 7.52 2.43
N ALA A 47 -11.03 8.33 2.65
CA ALA A 47 -11.84 8.91 1.57
C ALA A 47 -11.01 9.83 0.66
N MET A 48 -10.14 10.66 1.23
CA MET A 48 -9.20 11.50 0.49
C MET A 48 -8.27 10.64 -0.37
N SER A 49 -7.70 9.58 0.21
CA SER A 49 -6.84 8.64 -0.51
C SER A 49 -7.58 8.01 -1.69
N ILE A 50 -8.81 7.55 -1.49
CA ILE A 50 -9.67 7.00 -2.55
C ILE A 50 -9.86 7.99 -3.70
N VAL A 51 -10.23 9.24 -3.39
CA VAL A 51 -10.48 10.27 -4.40
C VAL A 51 -9.21 10.62 -5.17
N ASN A 52 -8.06 10.59 -4.50
CA ASN A 52 -6.76 10.90 -5.09
C ASN A 52 -6.07 9.72 -5.77
N ASN A 53 -6.55 8.48 -5.58
CA ASN A 53 -6.13 7.31 -6.35
C ASN A 53 -6.94 7.13 -7.65
N ARG A 54 -7.77 8.10 -8.03
CA ARG A 54 -8.50 8.03 -9.31
C ARG A 54 -7.53 8.14 -10.50
N PRO A 55 -7.72 7.35 -11.58
CA PRO A 55 -6.88 7.41 -12.76
C PRO A 55 -7.11 8.71 -13.54
N LEU A 56 -6.04 9.37 -13.98
CA LEU A 56 -6.09 10.54 -14.87
C LEU A 56 -5.75 10.17 -16.32
N THR A 57 -4.63 9.48 -16.50
CA THR A 57 -4.13 9.03 -17.81
C THR A 57 -3.21 7.82 -17.65
N THR A 58 -3.03 7.05 -18.71
CA THR A 58 -2.08 5.92 -18.77
C THR A 58 -1.37 5.90 -20.10
N ASP A 59 -0.08 5.56 -20.10
CA ASP A 59 0.69 5.47 -21.35
C ASP A 59 0.64 4.04 -21.93
N THR A 60 0.55 3.00 -21.07
CA THR A 60 0.47 1.59 -21.48
C THR A 60 -0.29 0.74 -20.45
N ILE A 61 -1.13 -0.21 -20.89
CA ILE A 61 -1.91 -1.14 -20.01
C ILE A 61 -1.36 -2.58 -20.09
N ASN A 62 -0.65 -2.92 -21.17
CA ASN A 62 -0.32 -4.29 -21.54
C ASN A 62 1.10 -4.74 -21.15
N ASP A 63 1.88 -3.88 -20.49
CA ASP A 63 3.20 -4.29 -19.99
C ASP A 63 3.09 -4.53 -18.48
N PRO A 64 3.45 -5.71 -17.95
CA PRO A 64 3.59 -5.90 -16.50
C PRO A 64 4.61 -4.93 -15.86
N LYS A 65 5.45 -4.27 -16.67
CA LYS A 65 6.33 -3.16 -16.27
C LYS A 65 5.74 -1.78 -16.57
N SER A 66 4.56 -1.69 -17.18
CA SER A 66 3.89 -0.41 -17.41
C SER A 66 3.53 0.23 -16.08
N VAL A 67 3.72 1.54 -16.03
CA VAL A 67 3.42 2.34 -14.86
C VAL A 67 1.91 2.30 -14.67
N GLU A 68 1.49 1.95 -13.45
CA GLU A 68 0.10 2.11 -12.99
C GLU A 68 -0.47 3.47 -13.44
N PRO A 69 -1.79 3.56 -13.70
CA PRO A 69 -2.40 4.81 -14.14
C PRO A 69 -1.93 6.02 -13.32
N LEU A 70 -1.59 7.11 -14.00
CA LEU A 70 -1.18 8.32 -13.31
C LEU A 70 -2.35 8.84 -12.47
N THR A 71 -2.16 8.91 -11.16
CA THR A 71 -3.18 9.39 -10.22
C THR A 71 -2.77 10.73 -9.62
N PRO A 72 -3.71 11.54 -9.09
CA PRO A 72 -3.38 12.71 -8.28
C PRO A 72 -2.41 12.41 -7.13
N ASN A 73 -2.52 11.23 -6.51
CA ASN A 73 -1.60 10.81 -5.45
C ASN A 73 -0.15 10.71 -5.90
N HIS A 74 0.11 10.33 -7.16
CA HIS A 74 1.48 10.32 -7.70
C HIS A 74 2.09 11.72 -7.66
N PHE A 75 1.30 12.77 -7.93
CA PHE A 75 1.79 14.15 -7.84
C PHE A 75 1.88 14.65 -6.40
N LEU A 76 0.89 14.35 -5.56
CA LEU A 76 0.81 14.86 -4.20
C LEU A 76 1.82 14.21 -3.25
N THR A 77 2.07 12.91 -3.44
CA THR A 77 2.92 12.13 -2.53
C THR A 77 4.26 11.77 -3.14
N MET A 78 4.41 11.90 -4.47
CA MET A 78 5.56 11.39 -5.24
C MET A 78 5.82 9.89 -5.02
N LYS A 79 4.83 9.15 -4.52
CA LYS A 79 4.87 7.70 -4.37
C LYS A 79 4.13 7.05 -5.52
N THR A 80 4.71 5.97 -6.05
CA THR A 80 4.09 5.11 -7.05
C THR A 80 3.23 4.01 -6.45
N SER A 81 3.34 3.74 -5.14
CA SER A 81 2.61 2.67 -4.48
C SER A 81 1.26 3.15 -3.93
N VAL A 82 0.16 2.56 -4.39
CA VAL A 82 -1.15 2.73 -3.77
C VAL A 82 -1.20 1.91 -2.47
N PRO A 83 -1.53 2.51 -1.31
CA PRO A 83 -1.70 1.75 -0.08
C PRO A 83 -2.89 0.79 -0.24
N LEU A 84 -2.60 -0.51 -0.13
CA LEU A 84 -3.62 -1.55 -0.19
C LEU A 84 -4.59 -1.40 1.00
N PRO A 85 -5.89 -1.67 0.79
CA PRO A 85 -6.81 -1.80 1.90
C PRO A 85 -6.34 -2.85 2.91
N PRO A 86 -6.61 -2.69 4.21
CA PRO A 86 -6.34 -3.74 5.17
C PRO A 86 -7.13 -4.99 4.77
N PRO A 87 -6.49 -6.18 4.80
CA PRO A 87 -7.14 -7.40 4.37
C PRO A 87 -8.31 -7.73 5.29
N GLY A 88 -9.45 -8.09 4.70
CA GLY A 88 -10.61 -8.56 5.43
C GLY A 88 -11.93 -8.21 4.76
N ASN A 89 -12.95 -8.99 5.08
CA ASN A 89 -14.33 -8.68 4.72
C ASN A 89 -14.92 -7.75 5.78
N PHE A 90 -15.41 -6.58 5.33
CA PHE A 90 -16.06 -5.58 6.18
C PHE A 90 -17.55 -5.60 5.89
N VAL A 91 -18.34 -5.92 6.91
CA VAL A 91 -19.78 -6.18 6.79
C VAL A 91 -20.58 -5.13 7.58
N GLU A 92 -21.89 -5.04 7.36
CA GLU A 92 -22.71 -4.02 7.99
C GLU A 92 -22.72 -4.12 9.51
N GLU A 93 -22.62 -5.34 10.04
CA GLU A 93 -22.53 -5.63 11.47
C GLU A 93 -21.30 -4.96 12.13
N ASP A 94 -20.24 -4.68 11.35
CA ASP A 94 -19.04 -4.02 11.86
C ASP A 94 -19.33 -2.60 12.37
N LEU A 95 -20.38 -1.92 11.88
CA LEU A 95 -20.86 -0.64 12.41
C LEU A 95 -21.16 -0.69 13.92
N TYR A 96 -21.67 -1.82 14.38
CA TYR A 96 -22.10 -2.05 15.75
C TYR A 96 -21.00 -2.72 16.59
N GLY A 97 -19.92 -3.16 15.94
CA GLY A 97 -18.80 -3.83 16.59
C GLY A 97 -17.99 -2.91 17.51
N ARG A 98 -17.35 -3.50 18.54
CA ARG A 98 -16.43 -2.76 19.44
C ARG A 98 -15.14 -2.31 18.74
N LYS A 99 -14.74 -3.01 17.67
CA LYS A 99 -13.51 -2.72 16.89
C LYS A 99 -13.72 -1.48 16.02
N ARG A 100 -13.32 -0.30 16.52
CA ARG A 100 -13.49 0.99 15.83
C ARG A 100 -12.91 1.01 14.41
N TRP A 101 -11.73 0.42 14.21
CA TRP A 101 -11.10 0.37 12.88
C TRP A 101 -11.96 -0.38 11.85
N ARG A 102 -12.67 -1.45 12.25
CA ARG A 102 -13.57 -2.18 11.33
C ARG A 102 -14.76 -1.33 10.89
N ARG A 103 -15.31 -0.48 11.78
CA ARG A 103 -16.35 0.49 11.42
C ARG A 103 -15.86 1.44 10.34
N VAL A 104 -14.66 2.01 10.52
CA VAL A 104 -14.05 2.92 9.56
C VAL A 104 -13.88 2.21 8.22
N GLN A 105 -13.33 0.99 8.21
CA GLN A 105 -13.11 0.24 6.98
C GLN A 105 -14.42 -0.10 6.25
N TYR A 106 -15.49 -0.48 6.98
CA TYR A 106 -16.82 -0.66 6.39
C TYR A 106 -17.35 0.61 5.73
N LEU A 107 -17.27 1.76 6.42
CA LEU A 107 -17.72 3.05 5.87
C LEU A 107 -16.91 3.46 4.65
N THR A 108 -15.60 3.24 4.68
CA THR A 108 -14.69 3.47 3.56
C THR A 108 -15.08 2.63 2.34
N GLU A 109 -15.47 1.36 2.52
CA GLU A 109 -15.93 0.49 1.44
C GLU A 109 -17.26 0.98 0.82
N ARG A 110 -18.18 1.44 1.68
CA ARG A 110 -19.45 2.05 1.24
C ARG A 110 -19.22 3.37 0.50
N PHE A 111 -18.27 4.18 0.96
CA PHE A 111 -17.84 5.39 0.29
C PHE A 111 -17.26 5.07 -1.08
N TRP A 112 -16.30 4.14 -1.18
CA TRP A 112 -15.70 3.69 -2.45
C TRP A 112 -16.77 3.26 -3.47
N SER A 113 -17.66 2.35 -3.04
CA SER A 113 -18.70 1.78 -3.91
C SER A 113 -19.61 2.85 -4.51
N ARG A 114 -20.01 3.85 -3.72
CA ARG A 114 -20.88 4.94 -4.18
C ARG A 114 -20.12 6.00 -4.96
N TRP A 115 -18.96 6.41 -4.47
CA TRP A 115 -18.06 7.36 -5.13
C TRP A 115 -17.74 6.93 -6.55
N ARG A 116 -17.32 5.66 -6.75
CA ARG A 116 -17.00 5.13 -8.09
C ARG A 116 -18.19 5.23 -9.03
N LYS A 117 -19.38 4.83 -8.58
CA LYS A 117 -20.62 4.86 -9.39
C LYS A 117 -20.98 6.28 -9.82
N GLU A 118 -20.95 7.24 -8.88
CA GLU A 118 -21.26 8.63 -9.18
C GLU A 118 -20.18 9.28 -10.05
N TYR A 119 -18.90 9.03 -9.76
CA TYR A 119 -17.77 9.57 -10.51
C TYR A 119 -17.80 9.11 -11.97
N LEU A 120 -17.95 7.81 -12.24
CA LEU A 120 -18.04 7.28 -13.60
C LEU A 120 -19.26 7.81 -14.35
N THR A 121 -20.37 8.03 -13.65
CA THR A 121 -21.58 8.63 -14.23
C THR A 121 -21.33 10.10 -14.59
N ASN A 122 -20.58 10.84 -13.77
CA ASN A 122 -20.24 12.24 -14.02
C ASN A 122 -19.23 12.44 -15.16
N ILE A 123 -18.31 11.50 -15.36
CA ILE A 123 -17.39 11.53 -16.51
C ILE A 123 -18.12 11.21 -17.81
N SER A 124 -19.09 10.29 -17.76
CA SER A 124 -19.97 9.98 -18.88
C SER A 124 -20.95 11.14 -19.11
N LEU A 125 -20.49 12.20 -19.76
CA LEU A 125 -21.26 13.41 -20.07
C LEU A 125 -22.60 13.05 -20.75
N ARG A 126 -23.72 13.24 -20.03
CA ARG A 126 -25.06 13.27 -20.62
C ARG A 126 -25.46 14.72 -20.86
N GLN A 127 -25.03 15.29 -21.97
CA GLN A 127 -25.50 16.61 -22.40
C GLN A 127 -26.62 16.46 -23.45
N ARG A 128 -27.57 17.38 -23.46
CA ARG A 128 -28.50 17.58 -24.58
C ARG A 128 -27.82 18.48 -25.62
N TRP A 129 -28.06 18.22 -26.90
CA TRP A 129 -27.43 18.89 -28.06
C TRP A 129 -25.92 18.58 -28.18
N LEU A 130 -25.58 17.29 -28.30
CA LEU A 130 -24.21 16.84 -28.48
C LEU A 130 -23.74 17.11 -29.91
N VAL A 131 -22.61 17.82 -30.04
CA VAL A 131 -21.82 17.81 -31.28
C VAL A 131 -21.10 16.47 -31.33
N PRO A 132 -21.17 15.71 -32.45
CA PRO A 132 -20.42 14.49 -32.62
C PRO A 132 -18.93 14.71 -32.30
N ARG A 133 -18.38 13.88 -31.42
CA ARG A 133 -16.94 13.83 -31.12
C ARG A 133 -16.34 12.59 -31.76
N ARG A 134 -15.00 12.48 -31.74
CA ARG A 134 -14.32 11.29 -32.23
C ARG A 134 -14.93 10.03 -31.59
N ASN A 135 -15.22 9.02 -32.41
CA ASN A 135 -15.57 7.69 -31.94
C ASN A 135 -14.42 7.08 -31.13
N ILE A 136 -14.71 6.01 -30.39
CA ILE A 136 -13.69 5.16 -29.79
C ILE A 136 -12.95 4.44 -30.92
N HIS A 137 -11.62 4.39 -30.86
CA HIS A 137 -10.77 3.72 -31.84
C HIS A 137 -9.95 2.58 -31.20
N VAL A 138 -9.48 1.66 -32.04
CA VAL A 138 -8.52 0.64 -31.63
C VAL A 138 -7.29 1.30 -31.01
N GLY A 139 -6.88 0.81 -29.84
CA GLY A 139 -5.77 1.35 -29.04
C GLY A 139 -6.18 2.33 -27.94
N ASP A 140 -7.40 2.87 -27.96
CA ASP A 140 -7.88 3.75 -26.88
C ASP A 140 -7.93 2.99 -25.54
N VAL A 141 -7.59 3.71 -24.46
CA VAL A 141 -7.66 3.22 -23.09
C VAL A 141 -9.00 3.61 -22.48
N VAL A 142 -9.70 2.63 -21.91
CA VAL A 142 -11.03 2.82 -21.31
C VAL A 142 -11.06 2.28 -19.88
N ILE A 143 -11.90 2.90 -19.04
CA ILE A 143 -12.20 2.41 -17.69
C ILE A 143 -13.37 1.43 -17.79
N VAL A 144 -13.19 0.21 -17.28
CA VAL A 144 -14.24 -0.81 -17.26
C VAL A 144 -15.16 -0.57 -16.08
N LYS A 145 -16.45 -0.35 -16.36
CA LYS A 145 -17.47 -0.21 -15.32
C LYS A 145 -17.94 -1.59 -14.88
N GLU A 146 -17.39 -2.06 -13.77
CA GLU A 146 -17.86 -3.28 -13.10
C GLU A 146 -18.47 -2.96 -11.73
N ASP A 147 -19.45 -3.77 -11.32
CA ASP A 147 -19.93 -3.80 -9.95
C ASP A 147 -19.00 -4.70 -9.09
N ASN A 148 -18.86 -4.38 -7.80
CA ASN A 148 -18.10 -5.19 -6.81
C ASN A 148 -16.57 -5.30 -7.01
N VAL A 149 -15.93 -4.34 -7.67
CA VAL A 149 -14.45 -4.24 -7.69
C VAL A 149 -13.91 -3.81 -6.29
N PRO A 150 -12.84 -4.45 -5.79
CA PRO A 150 -12.15 -4.06 -4.55
C PRO A 150 -11.81 -2.58 -4.45
N ARG A 151 -11.59 -2.11 -3.23
CA ARG A 151 -11.21 -0.72 -2.95
C ARG A 151 -9.94 -0.30 -3.68
N ASN A 152 -9.95 0.92 -4.22
CA ASN A 152 -8.84 1.55 -4.95
C ASN A 152 -8.44 0.87 -6.26
N GLU A 153 -9.16 -0.18 -6.69
CA GLU A 153 -8.86 -0.86 -7.94
C GLU A 153 -9.70 -0.26 -9.08
N TRP A 154 -9.00 0.32 -10.04
CA TRP A 154 -9.60 0.86 -11.26
C TRP A 154 -9.24 -0.06 -12.42
N LYS A 155 -10.22 -0.85 -12.88
CA LYS A 155 -10.01 -1.75 -14.02
C LYS A 155 -9.91 -0.94 -15.30
N LEU A 156 -8.74 -1.02 -15.93
CA LEU A 156 -8.45 -0.39 -17.21
C LEU A 156 -8.37 -1.45 -18.30
N ALA A 157 -8.78 -1.09 -19.51
CA ALA A 157 -8.72 -1.96 -20.67
C ALA A 157 -8.31 -1.19 -21.92
N ARG A 158 -7.71 -1.91 -22.86
CA ARG A 158 -7.39 -1.39 -24.19
C ARG A 158 -8.41 -1.90 -25.21
N VAL A 159 -8.86 -1.02 -26.09
CA VAL A 159 -9.73 -1.40 -27.21
C VAL A 159 -8.90 -2.12 -28.26
N VAL A 160 -9.30 -3.35 -28.62
CA VAL A 160 -8.63 -4.16 -29.66
C VAL A 160 -9.40 -4.16 -30.96
N GLU A 161 -10.73 -4.19 -30.88
CA GLU A 161 -11.62 -4.16 -32.04
C GLU A 161 -12.80 -3.21 -31.74
N THR A 162 -13.25 -2.49 -32.76
CA THR A 162 -14.41 -1.59 -32.72
C THR A 162 -15.42 -2.05 -33.76
N SER A 163 -16.70 -2.06 -33.39
CA SER A 163 -17.79 -2.34 -34.33
C SER A 163 -18.66 -1.10 -34.48
N GLU A 164 -18.77 -0.63 -35.72
CA GLU A 164 -19.63 0.47 -36.12
C GLU A 164 -21.03 -0.07 -36.46
N ASP A 165 -22.06 0.68 -36.08
CA ASP A 165 -23.44 0.41 -36.54
C ASP A 165 -23.71 1.13 -37.88
N ASP A 166 -24.91 0.96 -38.45
CA ASP A 166 -25.32 1.51 -39.75
C ASP A 166 -25.24 3.06 -39.84
N ASP A 167 -25.21 3.75 -38.70
CA ASP A 167 -25.07 5.21 -38.61
C ASP A 167 -23.61 5.69 -38.46
N GLY A 168 -22.63 4.78 -38.56
CA GLY A 168 -21.20 5.08 -38.46
C GLY A 168 -20.73 5.38 -37.03
N LEU A 169 -21.53 5.05 -36.00
CA LEU A 169 -21.16 5.25 -34.59
C LEU A 169 -20.74 3.94 -33.92
N VAL A 170 -19.69 4.00 -33.12
CA VAL A 170 -19.16 2.84 -32.38
C VAL A 170 -19.91 2.68 -31.06
N ARG A 171 -20.74 1.63 -30.96
CA ARG A 171 -21.46 1.27 -29.71
C ARG A 171 -20.97 -0.02 -29.09
N LYS A 172 -20.19 -0.83 -29.82
CA LYS A 172 -19.65 -2.10 -29.37
C LYS A 172 -18.14 -2.11 -29.58
N VAL A 173 -17.41 -2.53 -28.55
CA VAL A 173 -15.95 -2.63 -28.56
C VAL A 173 -15.52 -3.92 -27.90
N LYS A 174 -14.46 -4.52 -28.42
CA LYS A 174 -13.79 -5.67 -27.81
C LYS A 174 -12.59 -5.17 -27.02
N LEU A 175 -12.51 -5.58 -25.76
CA LEU A 175 -11.56 -5.09 -24.80
C LEU A 175 -10.51 -6.15 -24.47
N GLN A 176 -9.26 -5.72 -24.34
CA GLN A 176 -8.18 -6.48 -23.73
C GLN A 176 -7.92 -5.93 -22.33
N ILE A 177 -8.03 -6.81 -21.35
CA ILE A 177 -7.82 -6.51 -19.93
C ILE A 177 -6.52 -7.18 -19.51
N GLY A 178 -5.59 -6.40 -18.97
CA GLY A 178 -4.43 -6.95 -18.27
C GLY A 178 -4.85 -7.33 -16.85
N GLN A 179 -4.62 -8.58 -16.44
CA GLN A 179 -4.68 -8.92 -15.01
C GLN A 179 -3.27 -8.80 -14.45
N SER A 180 -3.12 -8.05 -13.36
CA SER A 180 -1.83 -7.80 -12.69
C SER A 180 -1.17 -9.07 -12.14
N ASN A 181 -1.95 -10.13 -11.92
CA ASN A 181 -1.46 -11.44 -11.47
C ASN A 181 -1.11 -12.37 -12.64
N LEU A 182 -1.30 -11.97 -13.90
CA LEU A 182 -0.95 -12.75 -15.08
C LEU A 182 0.27 -12.14 -15.80
N ASN A 183 1.15 -13.00 -16.29
CA ASN A 183 2.24 -12.60 -17.18
C ASN A 183 1.73 -12.32 -18.61
N SER A 184 2.62 -11.83 -19.48
CA SER A 184 2.31 -11.54 -20.91
C SER A 184 1.81 -12.74 -21.72
N LYS A 185 1.92 -13.96 -21.18
CA LYS A 185 1.44 -15.22 -21.77
C LYS A 185 0.14 -15.73 -21.12
N GLY A 186 -0.48 -14.94 -20.23
CA GLY A 186 -1.73 -15.29 -19.55
C GLY A 186 -1.60 -16.35 -18.46
N LYS A 187 -0.39 -16.60 -17.94
CA LYS A 187 -0.17 -17.49 -16.79
C LYS A 187 0.00 -16.69 -15.51
N PHE A 188 -0.41 -17.24 -14.37
CA PHE A 188 -0.16 -16.61 -13.07
C PHE A 188 1.34 -16.35 -12.84
N LEU A 189 1.66 -15.20 -12.25
CA LEU A 189 3.02 -14.84 -11.87
C LEU A 189 3.53 -15.78 -10.78
N SER A 190 4.78 -16.23 -10.90
CA SER A 190 5.46 -16.96 -9.84
C SER A 190 5.84 -16.01 -8.70
N LEU A 191 6.17 -16.55 -7.51
CA LEU A 191 6.63 -15.73 -6.38
C LEU A 191 7.90 -14.93 -6.73
N GLU A 192 8.79 -15.50 -7.56
CA GLU A 192 9.99 -14.81 -8.05
C GLU A 192 9.63 -13.66 -9.00
N ASP A 193 8.66 -13.87 -9.89
CA ASP A 193 8.17 -12.81 -10.78
C ASP A 193 7.54 -11.67 -9.97
N VAL A 194 6.71 -11.99 -8.98
CA VAL A 194 6.10 -10.98 -8.08
C VAL A 194 7.17 -10.24 -7.28
N ALA A 195 8.17 -10.95 -6.75
CA ALA A 195 9.28 -10.33 -6.02
C ALA A 195 10.09 -9.37 -6.91
N SER A 196 10.27 -9.71 -8.19
CA SER A 196 10.94 -8.83 -9.16
C SER A 196 10.14 -7.57 -9.52
N LEU A 197 8.80 -7.66 -9.48
CA LEU A 197 7.89 -6.54 -9.77
C LEU A 197 7.71 -5.59 -8.60
N VAL A 198 7.61 -6.13 -7.38
CA VAL A 198 7.40 -5.35 -6.15
C VAL A 198 8.72 -4.84 -5.57
N GLY A 199 9.84 -5.47 -5.94
CA GLY A 199 11.17 -5.07 -5.50
C GLY A 199 11.51 -3.63 -5.88
N PRO A 200 12.15 -2.85 -4.99
CA PRO A 200 12.60 -1.51 -5.32
C PRO A 200 13.57 -1.55 -6.51
N SER A 201 13.42 -0.62 -7.45
CA SER A 201 14.33 -0.53 -8.60
C SER A 201 15.76 -0.33 -8.13
N GLN A 202 16.74 -0.75 -8.94
CA GLN A 202 18.16 -0.56 -8.62
C GLN A 202 18.50 0.93 -8.37
N LEU A 203 17.79 1.83 -9.04
CA LEU A 203 17.91 3.27 -8.84
C LEU A 203 17.33 3.72 -7.49
N THR A 204 16.16 3.19 -7.11
CA THR A 204 15.53 3.43 -5.80
C THR A 204 16.46 2.95 -4.68
N CYS A 205 17.02 1.75 -4.82
CA CYS A 205 18.00 1.21 -3.87
C CYS A 205 19.22 2.12 -3.74
N LYS A 206 19.78 2.60 -4.85
CA LYS A 206 20.91 3.54 -4.84
C LYS A 206 20.58 4.85 -4.15
N VAL A 207 19.43 5.46 -4.45
CA VAL A 207 19.01 6.73 -3.85
C VAL A 207 18.80 6.58 -2.35
N VAL A 208 18.09 5.54 -1.92
CA VAL A 208 17.88 5.25 -0.50
C VAL A 208 19.20 4.99 0.20
N TRP A 209 20.10 4.23 -0.43
CA TRP A 209 21.42 3.94 0.13
C TRP A 209 22.28 5.22 0.28
N SER A 210 22.33 6.07 -0.74
CA SER A 210 23.00 7.37 -0.66
C SER A 210 22.41 8.27 0.44
N TRP A 211 21.08 8.27 0.59
CA TRP A 211 20.41 9.04 1.63
C TRP A 211 20.75 8.52 3.04
N LEU A 212 20.77 7.20 3.21
CA LEU A 212 21.13 6.53 4.46
C LEU A 212 22.57 6.85 4.86
N GLN A 213 23.52 6.75 3.93
CA GLN A 213 24.92 7.13 4.14
C GLN A 213 25.06 8.61 4.51
N ALA A 214 24.30 9.50 3.86
CA ALA A 214 24.30 10.93 4.18
C ALA A 214 23.80 11.24 5.61
N HIS A 215 23.06 10.31 6.23
CA HIS A 215 22.57 10.40 7.60
C HIS A 215 23.31 9.46 8.57
N GLY A 216 24.53 9.03 8.20
CA GLY A 216 25.41 8.22 9.06
C GLY A 216 24.99 6.76 9.21
N VAL A 217 24.13 6.26 8.30
CA VAL A 217 23.79 4.85 8.19
C VAL A 217 24.67 4.23 7.12
N ASP A 218 25.87 3.83 7.57
CA ASP A 218 26.94 3.38 6.68
C ASP A 218 26.97 1.85 6.54
N ASP A 219 26.28 1.13 7.45
CA ASP A 219 26.14 -0.33 7.49
C ASP A 219 24.84 -0.74 8.22
N CYS A 220 24.32 -1.93 7.96
CA CYS A 220 23.12 -2.52 8.59
C CYS A 220 23.18 -2.56 10.13
N ARG A 221 24.37 -2.46 10.73
CA ARG A 221 24.60 -2.48 12.19
C ARG A 221 24.01 -1.26 12.92
N THR A 222 23.94 -0.10 12.28
CA THR A 222 23.26 1.08 12.88
C THR A 222 21.74 0.96 12.83
N ALA A 223 21.19 0.15 11.90
CA ALA A 223 19.77 -0.14 11.80
C ALA A 223 19.29 -1.29 12.70
N SER A 224 20.16 -2.25 13.06
CA SER A 224 19.76 -3.39 13.92
C SER A 224 19.40 -2.97 15.35
N THR A 225 20.13 -2.00 15.91
CA THR A 225 19.92 -1.51 17.28
C THR A 225 18.51 -0.94 17.52
N PRO A 226 17.96 -0.01 16.71
CA PRO A 226 16.60 0.48 16.90
C PRO A 226 15.52 -0.61 16.68
N VAL A 227 15.77 -1.59 15.82
CA VAL A 227 14.84 -2.72 15.58
C VAL A 227 14.75 -3.62 16.81
N VAL A 228 15.89 -4.07 17.35
CA VAL A 228 15.93 -4.88 18.57
C VAL A 228 15.34 -4.09 19.75
N ARG A 229 15.66 -2.80 19.87
CA ARG A 229 15.05 -1.92 20.88
C ARG A 229 13.52 -1.88 20.77
N GLY A 230 12.98 -1.75 19.56
CA GLY A 230 11.53 -1.76 19.33
C GLY A 230 10.87 -3.06 19.80
N ILE A 231 11.46 -4.20 19.49
CA ILE A 231 10.98 -5.52 19.94
C ILE A 231 11.00 -5.63 21.47
N LEU A 232 12.09 -5.22 22.12
CA LEU A 232 12.19 -5.26 23.58
C LEU A 232 11.21 -4.30 24.27
N LEU A 233 10.91 -3.16 23.66
CA LEU A 233 9.89 -2.23 24.15
C LEU A 233 8.49 -2.87 24.10
N LEU A 234 8.14 -3.59 23.04
CA LEU A 234 6.88 -4.33 22.95
C LEU A 234 6.78 -5.43 24.03
N ILE A 235 7.88 -6.13 24.32
CA ILE A 235 7.92 -7.13 25.40
C ILE A 235 7.73 -6.46 26.77
N ASN A 236 8.36 -5.30 27.00
CA ASN A 236 8.14 -4.54 28.23
C ASN A 236 6.68 -4.08 28.38
N ASP A 237 6.02 -3.66 27.30
CA ASP A 237 4.60 -3.30 27.32
C ASP A 237 3.73 -4.49 27.79
N GLN A 238 3.98 -5.68 27.25
CA GLN A 238 3.31 -6.90 27.70
C GLN A 238 3.62 -7.27 29.16
N ARG A 239 4.86 -7.06 29.62
CA ARG A 239 5.24 -7.27 31.03
C ARG A 239 4.51 -6.31 31.96
N PHE A 240 4.38 -5.03 31.59
CA PHE A 240 3.65 -4.04 32.38
C PHE A 240 2.16 -4.35 32.46
N LEU A 241 1.54 -4.84 31.39
CA LEU A 241 0.14 -5.31 31.43
C LEU A 241 -0.09 -6.47 32.41
N LYS A 242 0.95 -7.26 32.69
CA LYS A 242 0.92 -8.34 33.70
C LYS A 242 1.42 -7.91 35.09
N GLY A 243 1.69 -6.62 35.31
CA GLY A 243 2.22 -6.10 36.58
C GLY A 243 3.69 -6.48 36.85
N LEU A 244 4.42 -6.97 35.84
CA LEU A 244 5.83 -7.33 35.96
C LEU A 244 6.74 -6.10 35.75
N PRO A 245 7.92 -6.06 36.39
CA PRO A 245 8.89 -5.00 36.16
C PRO A 245 9.50 -5.09 34.76
N SER A 246 10.07 -3.98 34.30
CA SER A 246 10.78 -3.91 33.02
C SER A 246 11.96 -4.90 32.97
N LEU A 247 12.41 -5.22 31.75
CA LEU A 247 13.50 -6.16 31.52
C LEU A 247 14.84 -5.70 32.09
N GLY A 248 15.07 -4.38 32.19
CA GLY A 248 16.31 -3.81 32.68
C GLY A 248 17.54 -4.30 31.90
N PHE A 249 18.61 -4.65 32.61
CA PHE A 249 19.83 -5.20 32.01
C PHE A 249 19.59 -6.62 31.49
N LEU A 250 19.40 -6.75 30.17
CA LEU A 250 18.92 -7.96 29.53
C LEU A 250 19.99 -9.06 29.39
N ASN A 251 21.27 -8.71 29.31
CA ASN A 251 22.34 -9.66 28.99
C ASN A 251 22.34 -10.88 29.92
N LEU A 252 22.28 -10.68 31.24
CA LEU A 252 22.27 -11.79 32.20
C LEU A 252 21.10 -12.76 32.01
N ARG A 253 19.93 -12.27 31.57
CA ARG A 253 18.77 -13.11 31.29
C ARG A 253 18.97 -13.90 29.98
N LEU A 254 19.49 -13.26 28.93
CA LEU A 254 19.75 -13.94 27.66
C LEU A 254 20.78 -15.07 27.80
N PHE A 255 21.85 -14.84 28.58
CA PHE A 255 22.84 -15.89 28.86
C PHE A 255 22.24 -17.05 29.68
N LYS A 256 21.34 -16.77 30.63
CA LYS A 256 20.61 -17.82 31.36
C LYS A 256 19.65 -18.62 30.47
N LEU A 257 19.04 -17.96 29.50
CA LEU A 257 18.14 -18.58 28.51
C LEU A 257 18.91 -19.32 27.40
N GLN A 258 20.25 -19.21 27.35
CA GLN A 258 21.08 -19.80 26.29
C GLN A 258 20.56 -19.49 24.88
N GLY A 259 20.08 -18.26 24.67
CA GLY A 259 19.53 -17.82 23.38
C GLY A 259 18.12 -18.32 23.06
N GLN A 260 17.41 -18.95 24.00
CA GLN A 260 16.02 -19.37 23.79
C GLN A 260 15.13 -18.19 23.36
N GLY A 261 14.48 -18.33 22.21
CA GLY A 261 13.68 -17.26 21.59
C GLY A 261 14.44 -16.39 20.58
N LEU A 262 15.69 -16.72 20.27
CA LEU A 262 16.47 -16.12 19.19
C LEU A 262 16.69 -17.15 18.07
N PHE A 263 16.81 -16.69 16.83
CA PHE A 263 17.24 -17.49 15.69
C PHE A 263 18.75 -17.44 15.60
N ASP A 264 19.37 -18.60 15.81
CA ASP A 264 20.80 -18.81 15.72
C ASP A 264 21.29 -18.64 14.27
N VAL A 265 22.35 -17.85 14.09
CA VAL A 265 22.96 -17.61 12.78
C VAL A 265 24.24 -18.43 12.74
N THR A 266 24.30 -19.39 11.83
CA THR A 266 25.39 -20.38 11.80
C THR A 266 26.33 -20.23 10.60
N GLU A 267 26.03 -19.29 9.70
CA GLU A 267 26.77 -19.09 8.46
C GLU A 267 27.18 -17.63 8.27
N GLY A 268 28.38 -17.43 7.71
CA GLY A 268 28.95 -16.13 7.40
C GLY A 268 30.06 -15.69 8.36
N CYS A 269 30.95 -14.82 7.90
CA CYS A 269 32.02 -14.25 8.71
C CYS A 269 32.00 -12.73 8.56
N HIS A 270 32.35 -11.99 9.63
CA HIS A 270 32.52 -10.55 9.47
C HIS A 270 33.83 -10.22 8.76
N LEU A 271 33.91 -9.01 8.22
CA LEU A 271 35.12 -8.51 7.58
C LEU A 271 36.24 -8.32 8.61
N GLY A 272 37.40 -8.91 8.33
CA GLY A 272 38.64 -8.76 9.09
C GLY A 272 39.65 -7.88 8.36
N CYS A 273 40.88 -7.81 8.89
CA CYS A 273 41.98 -7.13 8.21
C CYS A 273 42.29 -7.81 6.87
N LEU A 274 42.61 -7.00 5.85
CA LEU A 274 43.08 -7.53 4.56
C LEU A 274 44.60 -7.73 4.65
N ASP A 275 45.01 -8.83 5.28
CA ASP A 275 46.39 -9.29 5.33
C ASP A 275 46.52 -10.73 4.83
N GLU A 276 47.76 -11.19 4.65
CA GLU A 276 48.07 -12.53 4.16
C GLU A 276 47.69 -13.65 5.15
N GLN A 277 47.33 -13.33 6.40
CA GLN A 277 47.01 -14.32 7.43
C GLN A 277 45.51 -14.59 7.54
N VAL A 278 44.68 -13.55 7.45
CA VAL A 278 43.22 -13.65 7.65
C VAL A 278 42.41 -13.37 6.39
N GLU A 279 43.04 -12.95 5.29
CA GLU A 279 42.43 -12.80 3.96
C GLU A 279 41.10 -12.01 3.96
N GLY A 280 40.98 -10.99 4.81
CA GLY A 280 39.77 -10.17 4.92
C GLY A 280 38.60 -10.81 5.69
N LYS A 281 38.80 -11.97 6.32
CA LYS A 281 37.79 -12.64 7.17
C LYS A 281 38.17 -12.54 8.64
N GLY A 282 37.26 -12.03 9.46
CA GLY A 282 37.40 -12.04 10.92
C GLY A 282 36.76 -13.28 11.53
N PHE A 283 36.05 -13.12 12.65
CA PHE A 283 35.34 -14.24 13.25
C PHE A 283 34.16 -14.69 12.38
N CYS A 284 33.86 -15.98 12.45
CA CYS A 284 32.75 -16.60 11.74
C CYS A 284 31.62 -16.96 12.70
N ALA A 285 30.39 -16.86 12.20
CA ALA A 285 29.21 -17.36 12.85
C ALA A 285 29.33 -18.88 13.02
N ALA A 286 28.82 -19.39 14.13
CA ALA A 286 28.91 -20.78 14.52
C ALA A 286 27.66 -21.16 15.30
N PRO A 287 27.33 -22.45 15.43
CA PRO A 287 26.21 -22.86 16.29
C PRO A 287 26.36 -22.33 17.71
N SER A 288 25.27 -21.78 18.24
CA SER A 288 25.19 -21.12 19.55
C SER A 288 25.84 -19.73 19.57
N TRP A 289 26.24 -19.26 20.76
CA TRP A 289 26.80 -17.92 20.89
C TRP A 289 28.09 -17.76 20.08
N ASP A 290 28.12 -16.74 19.23
CA ASP A 290 29.28 -16.41 18.41
C ASP A 290 29.62 -14.90 18.47
N PRO A 291 30.87 -14.50 18.20
CA PRO A 291 31.30 -13.10 18.28
C PRO A 291 30.91 -12.25 17.04
N VAL A 292 30.12 -12.78 16.11
CA VAL A 292 29.59 -12.08 14.92
C VAL A 292 28.15 -11.66 15.15
N THR A 293 27.31 -12.59 15.60
CA THR A 293 25.86 -12.42 15.75
C THR A 293 25.36 -12.63 17.18
N GLY A 294 26.24 -12.96 18.12
CA GLY A 294 25.88 -13.19 19.52
C GLY A 294 25.03 -14.44 19.64
N TRP A 295 23.89 -14.34 20.31
CA TRP A 295 22.90 -15.43 20.36
C TRP A 295 21.97 -15.47 19.13
N GLY A 296 22.15 -14.56 18.16
CA GLY A 296 21.35 -14.50 16.94
C GLY A 296 20.27 -13.42 16.92
N THR A 297 19.24 -13.61 16.08
CA THR A 297 18.22 -12.59 15.79
C THR A 297 16.90 -12.83 16.52
N PRO A 298 16.20 -11.79 17.02
CA PRO A 298 15.02 -11.99 17.88
C PRO A 298 13.81 -12.58 17.16
N ASN A 299 13.36 -13.75 17.61
CA ASN A 299 12.08 -14.34 17.24
C ASN A 299 10.99 -13.85 18.20
N TYR A 300 10.28 -12.77 17.86
CA TYR A 300 9.34 -12.10 18.75
C TYR A 300 8.41 -13.02 19.56
N PRO A 301 7.62 -13.94 18.97
CA PRO A 301 6.70 -14.78 19.74
C PRO A 301 7.43 -15.72 20.73
N ALA A 302 8.56 -16.30 20.34
CA ALA A 302 9.32 -17.20 21.19
C ALA A 302 10.09 -16.45 22.30
N LEU A 303 10.66 -15.29 21.96
CA LEU A 303 11.36 -14.41 22.90
C LEU A 303 10.40 -13.81 23.92
N LEU A 304 9.19 -13.42 23.50
CA LEU A 304 8.14 -12.93 24.38
C LEU A 304 7.75 -14.00 25.39
N ALA A 305 7.56 -15.26 24.97
CA ALA A 305 7.25 -16.36 25.88
C ALA A 305 8.36 -16.56 26.93
N ALA A 306 9.62 -16.61 26.49
CA ALA A 306 10.77 -16.81 27.38
C ALA A 306 11.05 -15.64 28.34
N LEU A 307 10.55 -14.44 28.01
CA LEU A 307 10.74 -13.22 28.80
C LEU A 307 9.46 -12.74 29.50
N LEU A 308 8.42 -13.56 29.56
CA LEU A 308 7.19 -13.28 30.32
C LEU A 308 7.10 -14.01 31.66
N ASP A 309 8.10 -14.83 31.97
CA ASP A 309 8.31 -15.44 33.29
C ASP A 309 8.88 -14.42 34.31
#